data_AF-A0A9N9QMU1-F1
#
_entry.id   AF-A0A9N9QMU1-F1
#
_cell.length_a   1.000
_cell.length_b   1.000
_cell.length_c   1.000
_cell.angle_alpha   90.00
_cell.angle_beta   90.00
_cell.angle_gamma   90.00
#
_symmetry.space_group_name_H-M   'P 1'
#
loop_
_entity.id
_entity.type
_entity.pdbx_description
1 polymer ?
#
loop_
_entity_poly.entity_id
_entity_poly.type
_entity_poly.pdbx_seq_one_letter_code
_entity_poly.pdbx_strand_id
1 'polypeptide(L)'
;MGFQFHQGYYIATYIKPCNANDPELNKCFAEHAKEAVPFLVKGDKKYNVHALDPLFLERVDLRPNNQIILKLQKVKILGLGGLKIKEANVDLKKRHIKLTMSVSKLDVFAQYNMSGQIRVIPIHGQGPMEIKFSDSTHEVLNKNWQDVMNIFGDPIAECIQEIATTLIKALLYPVSFDKIFSTN
;
A
#
# COMPACT_ATOMS: atom_id res chain seq x y z
N MET A 1 -28.68 -12.77 -22.49
CA MET A 1 -27.59 -13.39 -21.71
C MET A 1 -27.86 -13.10 -20.25
N GLY A 2 -28.20 -14.14 -19.48
CA GLY A 2 -28.54 -14.00 -18.07
C GLY A 2 -27.32 -13.66 -17.24
N PHE A 3 -27.43 -12.65 -16.39
CA PHE A 3 -26.44 -12.37 -15.35
C PHE A 3 -26.57 -13.47 -14.30
N GLN A 4 -25.57 -14.35 -14.22
CA GLN A 4 -25.48 -15.30 -13.12
C GLN A 4 -25.16 -14.51 -11.84
N PHE A 5 -26.06 -14.60 -10.87
CA PHE A 5 -25.83 -14.11 -9.51
C PHE A 5 -24.67 -14.92 -8.90
N HIS A 6 -23.51 -14.30 -8.67
CA HIS A 6 -22.47 -14.94 -7.86
C HIS A 6 -22.95 -15.02 -6.40
N GLN A 7 -23.28 -16.24 -5.97
CA GLN A 7 -23.55 -16.59 -4.57
C GLN A 7 -22.42 -16.10 -3.67
N GLY A 8 -22.80 -15.61 -2.48
CA GLY A 8 -21.98 -14.80 -1.57
C GLY A 8 -20.50 -15.18 -1.49
N TYR A 9 -19.64 -14.17 -1.68
CA TYR A 9 -18.20 -14.34 -1.70
C TYR A 9 -17.73 -14.99 -0.39
N TYR A 10 -16.99 -16.09 -0.53
CA TYR A 10 -16.26 -16.71 0.57
C TYR A 10 -15.07 -15.82 0.90
N ILE A 11 -14.89 -15.52 2.19
CA ILE A 11 -13.69 -14.84 2.67
C ILE A 11 -12.46 -15.63 2.23
N ALA A 12 -11.40 -14.93 1.80
CA ALA A 12 -10.16 -15.60 1.44
C ALA A 12 -9.66 -16.44 2.63
N THR A 13 -9.18 -17.65 2.39
CA THR A 13 -8.88 -18.62 3.46
C THR A 13 -7.76 -18.16 4.39
N TYR A 14 -6.94 -17.21 3.95
CA TYR A 14 -5.88 -16.58 4.72
C TYR A 14 -6.33 -15.31 5.47
N ILE A 15 -7.59 -14.90 5.33
CA ILE A 15 -8.20 -13.83 6.13
C ILE A 15 -9.08 -14.49 7.18
N LYS A 16 -8.63 -14.45 8.43
CA LYS A 16 -9.35 -15.01 9.56
C LYS A 16 -10.20 -13.93 10.26
N PRO A 17 -11.45 -14.24 10.64
CA PRO A 17 -12.30 -13.29 11.36
C PRO A 17 -11.79 -13.05 12.79
N CYS A 18 -12.06 -11.87 13.34
CA CYS A 18 -11.88 -11.57 14.76
C CYS A 18 -13.24 -11.41 15.45
N ASN A 19 -13.33 -11.73 16.74
CA ASN A 19 -14.55 -11.47 17.48
C ASN A 19 -14.67 -9.96 17.77
N ALA A 20 -15.78 -9.35 17.38
CA ALA A 20 -16.05 -7.92 17.58
C ALA A 20 -16.06 -7.51 19.06
N ASN A 21 -16.36 -8.45 19.95
CA ASN A 21 -16.44 -8.24 21.40
C ASN A 21 -15.14 -8.62 22.14
N ASP A 22 -14.09 -9.02 21.41
CA ASP A 22 -12.81 -9.40 22.00
C ASP A 22 -12.13 -8.19 22.66
N PRO A 23 -11.81 -8.22 23.97
CA PRO A 23 -11.03 -7.17 24.61
C PRO A 23 -9.63 -7.00 23.99
N GLU A 24 -9.10 -8.02 23.33
CA GLU A 24 -7.83 -8.00 22.57
C GLU A 24 -8.05 -7.88 21.05
N LEU A 25 -9.18 -7.32 20.57
CA LEU A 25 -9.52 -7.18 19.14
C LEU A 25 -8.37 -6.65 18.26
N ASN A 26 -7.65 -5.63 18.74
CA ASN A 26 -6.51 -5.04 18.04
C ASN A 26 -5.39 -6.06 17.79
N LYS A 27 -5.12 -6.92 18.77
CA LYS A 27 -4.10 -7.97 18.69
C LYS A 27 -4.55 -9.09 17.78
N CYS A 28 -5.80 -9.55 17.91
CA CYS A 28 -6.38 -10.53 16.98
C CYS A 28 -6.23 -10.06 15.53
N PHE A 29 -6.64 -8.82 15.24
CA PHE A 29 -6.58 -8.29 13.88
C PHE A 29 -5.13 -8.17 13.39
N ALA A 30 -4.20 -7.71 14.24
CA ALA A 30 -2.79 -7.62 13.89
C ALA A 30 -2.20 -9.01 13.57
N GLU A 31 -2.52 -10.04 14.35
CA GLU A 31 -2.06 -11.42 14.14
C GLU A 31 -2.62 -12.02 12.85
N HIS A 32 -3.93 -11.90 12.61
CA HIS A 32 -4.54 -12.36 11.37
C HIS A 32 -4.01 -11.60 10.14
N ALA A 33 -3.75 -10.29 10.27
CA ALA A 33 -3.11 -9.51 9.22
C ALA A 33 -1.68 -10.02 8.93
N LYS A 34 -0.89 -10.37 9.95
CA LYS A 34 0.46 -10.96 9.77
C LYS A 34 0.39 -12.26 8.98
N GLU A 35 -0.59 -13.12 9.26
CA GLU A 35 -0.78 -14.37 8.55
C GLU A 35 -1.24 -14.18 7.09
N ALA A 36 -1.99 -13.11 6.82
CA ALA A 36 -2.45 -12.79 5.47
C ALA A 36 -1.34 -12.23 4.58
N VAL A 37 -0.38 -11.48 5.15
CA VAL A 37 0.68 -10.77 4.38
C VAL A 37 1.39 -11.65 3.35
N PRO A 38 1.89 -12.87 3.66
CA PRO A 38 2.58 -13.70 2.67
C PRO A 38 1.74 -14.02 1.42
N PHE A 39 0.43 -14.19 1.59
CA PHE A 39 -0.50 -14.45 0.49
C PHE A 39 -0.75 -13.18 -0.34
N LEU A 40 -0.90 -12.03 0.33
CA LEU A 40 -1.04 -10.74 -0.34
C LEU A 40 0.21 -10.38 -1.14
N VAL A 41 1.40 -10.60 -0.57
CA VAL A 41 2.70 -10.35 -1.22
C VAL A 41 2.84 -11.20 -2.48
N LYS A 42 2.53 -12.50 -2.39
CA LYS A 42 2.59 -13.42 -3.53
C LYS A 42 1.51 -13.13 -4.59
N GLY A 43 0.41 -12.52 -4.16
CA GLY A 43 -0.80 -12.34 -4.96
C GLY A 43 -1.70 -13.57 -4.94
N ASP A 44 -2.98 -13.34 -5.22
CA ASP A 44 -3.98 -14.39 -5.38
C ASP A 44 -4.93 -14.03 -6.52
N LYS A 45 -4.72 -14.66 -7.67
CA LYS A 45 -5.54 -14.44 -8.88
C LYS A 45 -7.01 -14.79 -8.67
N LYS A 46 -7.33 -15.73 -7.77
CA LYS A 46 -8.72 -16.11 -7.48
C LYS A 46 -9.52 -14.93 -6.94
N TYR A 47 -8.85 -14.08 -6.16
CA TYR A 47 -9.44 -12.89 -5.56
C TYR A 47 -9.03 -11.59 -6.28
N ASN A 48 -8.49 -11.69 -7.50
CA ASN A 48 -7.99 -10.55 -8.27
C ASN A 48 -6.92 -9.71 -7.52
N VAL A 49 -6.10 -10.39 -6.71
CA VAL A 49 -4.97 -9.77 -6.01
C VAL A 49 -3.71 -10.01 -6.82
N HIS A 50 -3.11 -8.93 -7.31
CA HIS A 50 -1.82 -8.99 -8.00
C HIS A 50 -0.68 -9.18 -6.99
N ALA A 51 0.45 -9.72 -7.46
CA ALA A 51 1.64 -9.81 -6.63
C ALA A 51 2.11 -8.41 -6.20
N LEU A 52 2.49 -8.27 -4.93
CA LEU A 52 3.05 -7.03 -4.39
C LEU A 52 4.58 -7.06 -4.36
N ASP A 53 5.22 -8.22 -4.57
CA ASP A 53 6.67 -8.28 -4.70
C ASP A 53 7.12 -9.26 -5.81
N PRO A 54 7.64 -8.75 -6.96
CA PRO A 54 7.67 -7.35 -7.34
C PRO A 54 6.27 -6.78 -7.61
N LEU A 55 6.01 -5.56 -7.13
CA LEU A 55 4.85 -4.78 -7.53
C LEU A 55 5.18 -3.99 -8.80
N PHE A 56 4.33 -4.10 -9.81
CA PHE A 56 4.44 -3.34 -11.05
C PHE A 56 3.29 -2.34 -11.17
N LEU A 57 3.61 -1.08 -11.47
CA LEU A 57 2.64 -0.04 -11.80
C LEU A 57 2.99 0.55 -13.17
N GLU A 58 2.01 0.58 -14.07
CA GLU A 58 2.21 1.10 -15.42
C GLU A 58 2.55 2.59 -15.43
N ARG A 59 1.85 3.35 -14.60
CA ARG A 59 2.01 4.80 -14.46
C ARG A 59 1.70 5.26 -13.05
N VAL A 60 2.51 6.17 -12.54
CA VAL A 60 2.24 6.94 -11.32
C VAL A 60 2.53 8.40 -11.61
N ASP A 61 1.52 9.26 -11.44
CA ASP A 61 1.66 10.69 -11.66
C ASP A 61 1.67 11.39 -10.30
N LEU A 62 2.83 11.92 -9.91
CA LEU A 62 3.06 12.60 -8.64
C LEU A 62 3.09 14.11 -8.85
N ARG A 63 2.46 14.85 -7.93
CA ARG A 63 2.50 16.32 -7.89
C ARG A 63 2.94 16.78 -6.49
N PRO A 64 4.26 16.82 -6.22
CA PRO A 64 4.78 17.23 -4.92
C PRO A 64 4.32 18.64 -4.50
N ASN A 65 4.07 19.50 -5.48
CA ASN A 65 3.43 20.80 -5.29
C ASN A 65 2.81 21.26 -6.63
N ASN A 66 2.23 22.46 -6.64
CA ASN A 66 1.58 23.02 -7.83
C ASN A 66 2.55 23.38 -8.97
N GLN A 67 3.86 23.40 -8.71
CA GLN A 67 4.89 23.81 -9.66
C GLN A 67 5.65 22.63 -10.28
N ILE A 68 5.54 21.43 -9.72
CA ILE A 68 6.32 20.25 -10.15
C ILE A 68 5.37 19.10 -10.49
N ILE A 69 5.57 18.53 -11.68
CA ILE A 69 4.89 17.31 -12.14
C ILE A 69 5.98 16.26 -12.36
N LEU A 70 5.83 15.11 -11.69
CA LEU A 70 6.70 13.94 -11.82
C LEU A 70 5.87 12.76 -12.31
N LYS A 71 6.09 12.34 -13.54
CA LYS A 71 5.44 11.16 -14.13
C LYS A 71 6.40 10.00 -14.09
N LEU A 72 5.98 8.89 -13.49
CA LEU A 72 6.72 7.65 -13.45
C LEU A 72 6.02 6.63 -14.33
N GLN A 73 6.80 5.90 -15.12
CA GLN A 73 6.32 4.84 -15.99
C GLN A 73 7.11 3.56 -15.75
N LYS A 74 6.47 2.41 -15.98
CA LYS A 74 7.09 1.07 -15.78
C LYS A 74 7.70 0.97 -14.39
N VAL A 75 6.94 1.38 -13.38
CA VAL A 75 7.39 1.37 -11.99
C VAL A 75 7.47 -0.08 -11.53
N LYS A 76 8.62 -0.46 -10.97
CA LYS A 76 8.87 -1.74 -10.33
C LYS A 76 9.33 -1.50 -8.92
N ILE A 77 8.58 -2.01 -7.95
CA ILE A 77 8.88 -1.92 -6.52
C ILE A 77 9.25 -3.32 -6.04
N LEU A 78 10.38 -3.43 -5.36
CA LEU A 78 10.92 -4.66 -4.77
C LEU A 78 11.06 -4.51 -3.26
N GLY A 79 10.92 -5.62 -2.52
CA GLY A 79 11.15 -5.67 -1.08
C GLY A 79 9.89 -5.61 -0.22
N LEU A 80 8.71 -5.47 -0.83
CA LEU A 80 7.42 -5.55 -0.13
C LEU A 80 7.15 -6.94 0.48
N GLY A 81 7.89 -7.98 0.08
CA GLY A 81 7.88 -9.28 0.76
C GLY A 81 8.50 -9.26 2.15
N GLY A 82 9.29 -8.23 2.48
CA GLY A 82 9.81 -7.98 3.83
C GLY A 82 8.82 -7.22 4.73
N LEU A 83 7.60 -6.98 4.28
CA LEU A 83 6.58 -6.23 5.01
C LEU A 83 6.18 -6.94 6.30
N LYS A 84 6.19 -6.19 7.40
CA LYS A 84 5.81 -6.68 8.73
C LYS A 84 4.71 -5.80 9.30
N ILE A 85 3.61 -6.42 9.72
CA ILE A 85 2.62 -5.76 10.56
C ILE A 85 3.21 -5.62 11.97
N LYS A 86 3.22 -4.41 12.51
CA LYS A 86 3.63 -4.13 13.88
C LYS A 86 2.43 -4.14 14.81
N GLU A 87 1.44 -3.31 14.47
CA GLU A 87 0.28 -3.05 15.31
C GLU A 87 -0.96 -2.82 14.45
N ALA A 88 -2.13 -3.03 15.04
CA ALA A 88 -3.41 -2.64 14.47
C ALA A 88 -4.23 -1.87 15.52
N ASN A 89 -5.02 -0.91 15.05
CA ASN A 89 -6.04 -0.23 15.84
C ASN A 89 -7.35 -0.28 15.06
N VAL A 90 -8.32 -0.99 15.62
CA VAL A 90 -9.64 -1.24 15.03
C VAL A 90 -10.68 -0.42 15.80
N ASP A 91 -11.28 0.54 15.12
CA ASP A 91 -12.44 1.29 15.60
C ASP A 91 -13.68 0.83 14.82
N LEU A 92 -14.42 -0.12 15.41
CA LEU A 92 -15.64 -0.68 14.81
C LEU A 92 -16.75 0.37 14.66
N LYS A 93 -16.80 1.38 15.54
CA LYS A 93 -17.82 2.44 15.50
C LYS A 93 -17.60 3.36 14.31
N LYS A 94 -16.34 3.74 14.06
CA LYS A 94 -15.95 4.55 12.90
C LYS A 94 -15.69 3.73 11.64
N ARG A 95 -15.74 2.39 11.74
CA ARG A 95 -15.33 1.45 10.69
C ARG A 95 -13.94 1.77 10.14
N HIS A 96 -13.06 2.18 11.04
CA HIS A 96 -11.68 2.54 10.71
C HIS A 96 -10.71 1.50 11.25
N ILE A 97 -9.76 1.12 10.42
CA ILE A 97 -8.68 0.22 10.78
C ILE A 97 -7.39 0.95 10.44
N LYS A 98 -6.56 1.18 11.44
CA LYS A 98 -5.21 1.71 11.27
C LYS A 98 -4.21 0.57 11.46
N LEU A 99 -3.40 0.32 10.45
CA LEU A 99 -2.30 -0.64 10.51
C LEU A 99 -0.97 0.11 10.57
N THR A 100 -0.13 -0.27 11.54
CA THR A 100 1.27 0.15 11.59
C THR A 100 2.10 -0.94 10.95
N MET A 101 2.81 -0.60 9.87
CA MET A 101 3.55 -1.55 9.04
C MET A 101 4.99 -1.06 8.85
N SER A 102 5.92 -1.98 8.66
CA SER A 102 7.32 -1.64 8.38
C SER A 102 7.90 -2.52 7.28
N VAL A 103 8.77 -1.95 6.47
CA VAL A 103 9.59 -2.64 5.47
C VAL A 103 11.04 -2.20 5.68
N SER A 104 11.97 -3.15 5.82
CA SER A 104 13.39 -2.83 6.11
C SER A 104 14.21 -2.51 4.86
N LYS A 105 13.78 -2.99 3.69
CA LYS A 105 14.43 -2.69 2.42
C LYS A 105 13.39 -2.58 1.31
N LEU A 106 13.43 -1.49 0.55
CA LEU A 106 12.56 -1.23 -0.58
C LEU A 106 13.38 -0.64 -1.73
N ASP A 107 13.36 -1.28 -2.89
CA ASP A 107 14.02 -0.76 -4.09
C ASP A 107 12.95 -0.38 -5.13
N VAL A 108 13.00 0.85 -5.64
CA VAL A 108 12.04 1.37 -6.63
C VAL A 108 12.79 1.72 -7.91
N PHE A 109 12.33 1.16 -9.03
CA PHE A 109 12.84 1.41 -10.37
C PHE A 109 11.73 1.99 -11.23
N ALA A 110 12.01 3.03 -12.01
CA ALA A 110 11.04 3.59 -12.96
C ALA A 110 11.73 4.33 -14.11
N GLN A 111 10.96 4.68 -15.12
CA GLN A 111 11.31 5.76 -16.07
C GLN A 111 10.60 7.03 -15.60
N TYR A 112 11.35 8.07 -15.26
CA TYR A 112 10.78 9.34 -14.84
C TYR A 112 10.74 10.35 -15.99
N ASN A 113 9.72 11.19 -15.98
CA ASN A 113 9.65 12.43 -16.74
C ASN A 113 9.16 13.51 -15.78
N MET A 114 10.04 14.47 -15.49
CA MET A 114 9.82 15.56 -14.55
C MET A 114 9.83 16.89 -15.28
N SER A 115 8.85 17.72 -14.96
CA SER A 115 8.76 19.10 -15.45
C SER A 115 8.24 20.00 -14.36
N GLY A 116 8.81 21.18 -14.22
CA GLY A 116 8.33 22.13 -13.23
C GLY A 116 9.22 23.33 -13.02
N GLN A 117 9.04 23.99 -11.88
CA GLN A 117 9.87 25.12 -11.47
C GLN A 117 10.25 25.00 -9.99
N ILE A 118 11.51 25.29 -9.68
CA ILE A 118 11.96 25.57 -8.31
C ILE A 118 12.18 27.07 -8.22
N ARG A 119 11.25 27.78 -7.56
CA ARG A 119 11.17 29.25 -7.56
C ARG A 119 11.04 29.81 -8.98
N VAL A 120 12.13 30.33 -9.55
CA VAL A 120 12.19 30.91 -10.91
C VAL A 120 12.94 30.03 -11.90
N ILE A 121 13.51 28.91 -11.45
CA ILE A 121 14.36 28.05 -12.26
C ILE A 121 13.48 26.94 -12.87
N PRO A 122 13.33 26.89 -14.20
CA PRO A 122 12.65 25.77 -14.85
C PRO A 122 13.49 24.50 -14.72
N ILE A 123 12.84 23.40 -14.37
CA ILE A 123 13.44 22.08 -14.27
C ILE A 123 12.74 21.14 -15.25
N HIS A 124 13.56 20.46 -16.05
CA HIS A 124 13.13 19.39 -16.94
C HIS A 124 14.13 18.26 -16.85
N GLY A 125 13.63 17.03 -16.72
CA GLY A 125 14.49 15.87 -16.66
C GLY A 125 13.71 14.63 -17.06
N GLN A 126 14.37 13.71 -17.75
CA GLN A 126 13.80 12.42 -18.10
C GLN A 126 14.89 11.36 -18.10
N GLY A 127 14.56 10.14 -17.68
CA GLY A 127 15.50 9.05 -17.67
C GLY A 127 15.12 7.92 -16.73
N PRO A 128 16.04 6.97 -16.50
CA PRO A 128 15.86 5.95 -15.48
C PRO A 128 15.97 6.55 -14.08
N MET A 129 15.14 6.06 -13.17
CA MET A 129 15.16 6.37 -11.74
C MET A 129 15.35 5.08 -10.96
N GLU A 130 16.26 5.10 -9.98
CA GLU A 130 16.48 4.04 -9.00
C GLU A 130 16.52 4.68 -7.61
N ILE A 131 15.63 4.25 -6.72
CA ILE A 131 15.58 4.68 -5.32
C ILE A 131 15.75 3.45 -4.44
N LYS A 132 16.70 3.49 -3.51
CA LYS A 132 16.91 2.44 -2.51
C LYS A 132 16.61 2.99 -1.13
N PHE A 133 15.67 2.35 -0.46
CA PHE A 133 15.41 2.53 0.95
C PHE A 133 15.94 1.30 1.68
N SER A 134 16.95 1.48 2.49
CA SER A 134 17.50 0.49 3.43
C SER A 134 17.95 1.18 4.73
N ASP A 135 18.33 0.44 5.76
CA ASP A 135 18.92 1.05 6.98
C ASP A 135 20.19 1.87 6.65
N SER A 136 20.81 1.61 5.50
CA SER A 136 21.93 2.36 4.92
C SER A 136 21.52 3.45 3.92
N THR A 137 20.23 3.82 3.85
CA THR A 137 19.73 4.88 2.96
C THR A 137 20.59 6.14 3.16
N HIS A 138 21.06 6.71 2.05
CA HIS A 138 22.05 7.76 1.98
C HIS A 138 21.92 8.83 3.07
N GLU A 139 23.07 9.30 3.55
CA GLU A 139 23.23 10.41 4.50
C GLU A 139 22.35 11.63 4.16
N VAL A 140 22.06 11.89 2.89
CA VAL A 140 21.18 12.98 2.43
C VAL A 140 19.71 12.79 2.85
N LEU A 141 19.15 11.58 2.68
CA LEU A 141 17.79 11.30 3.13
C LEU A 141 17.73 11.30 4.66
N ASN A 142 18.76 10.81 5.35
CA ASN A 142 18.79 10.81 6.81
C ASN A 142 19.01 12.22 7.39
N LYS A 143 19.77 13.10 6.73
CA LYS A 143 20.01 14.48 7.18
C LYS A 143 18.86 15.43 6.84
N ASN A 144 18.16 15.21 5.73
CA ASN A 144 17.08 16.10 5.24
C ASN A 144 15.74 15.36 5.10
N TRP A 145 15.49 14.33 5.92
CA TRP A 145 14.26 13.53 5.82
C TRP A 145 13.00 14.38 5.94
N GLN A 146 13.05 15.45 6.74
CA GLN A 146 11.92 16.38 6.93
C GLN A 146 11.54 17.05 5.62
N ASP A 147 12.50 17.59 4.87
CA ASP A 147 12.23 18.26 3.59
C ASP A 147 11.70 17.27 2.55
N VAL A 148 12.28 16.06 2.50
CA VAL A 148 11.83 15.01 1.60
C VAL A 148 10.38 14.61 1.92
N MET A 149 10.05 14.40 3.19
CA MET A 149 8.70 14.03 3.60
C MET A 149 7.71 15.18 3.41
N ASN A 150 8.12 16.43 3.61
CA ASN A 150 7.27 17.60 3.38
C ASN A 150 6.91 17.78 1.90
N ILE A 151 7.78 17.35 0.98
CA ILE A 151 7.57 17.51 -0.46
C ILE A 151 6.91 16.28 -1.07
N PHE A 152 7.39 15.09 -0.73
CA PHE A 152 7.02 13.84 -1.37
C PHE A 152 6.11 12.94 -0.52
N GLY A 153 5.88 13.29 0.75
CA GLY A 153 5.10 12.48 1.68
C GLY A 153 3.67 12.22 1.21
N ASP A 154 2.94 13.27 0.88
CA ASP A 154 1.54 13.15 0.43
C ASP A 154 1.41 12.33 -0.86
N PRO A 155 2.16 12.62 -1.96
CA PRO A 155 2.10 11.79 -3.16
C PRO A 155 2.45 10.32 -2.94
N ILE A 156 3.40 10.02 -2.04
CA ILE A 156 3.75 8.64 -1.68
C ILE A 156 2.59 7.99 -0.92
N ALA A 157 1.99 8.71 0.03
CA ALA A 157 0.85 8.21 0.81
C ALA A 157 -0.36 7.92 -0.09
N GLU A 158 -0.66 8.78 -1.07
CA GLU A 158 -1.72 8.56 -2.06
C GLU A 158 -1.49 7.27 -2.86
N CYS A 159 -0.26 7.02 -3.32
CA CYS A 159 0.08 5.79 -4.03
C CYS A 159 -0.14 4.54 -3.15
N ILE A 160 0.29 4.60 -1.88
CA ILE A 160 0.04 3.51 -0.91
C ILE A 160 -1.46 3.31 -0.69
N GLN A 161 -2.23 4.39 -0.57
CA GLN A 161 -3.68 4.33 -0.40
C GLN A 161 -4.38 3.74 -1.61
N GLU A 162 -3.94 4.03 -2.83
CA GLU A 162 -4.51 3.46 -4.05
C GLU A 162 -4.31 1.95 -4.11
N ILE A 163 -3.09 1.49 -3.81
CA ILE A 163 -2.76 0.06 -3.73
C ILE A 163 -3.58 -0.61 -2.63
N ALA A 164 -3.60 -0.05 -1.41
CA ALA A 164 -4.36 -0.57 -0.29
C ALA A 164 -5.86 -0.64 -0.60
N THR A 165 -6.41 0.41 -1.22
CA THR A 165 -7.83 0.45 -1.63
C THR A 165 -8.14 -0.64 -2.65
N THR A 166 -7.24 -0.89 -3.59
CA THR A 166 -7.39 -1.96 -4.58
C THR A 166 -7.45 -3.33 -3.90
N LEU A 167 -6.56 -3.59 -2.94
CA LEU A 167 -6.57 -4.83 -2.15
C LEU A 167 -7.83 -4.98 -1.30
N ILE A 168 -8.24 -3.91 -0.61
CA ILE A 168 -9.46 -3.88 0.21
C ILE A 168 -10.69 -4.15 -0.67
N LYS A 169 -10.79 -3.52 -1.85
CA LYS A 169 -11.89 -3.75 -2.78
C LYS A 169 -11.92 -5.18 -3.29
N ALA A 170 -10.77 -5.75 -3.60
CA ALA A 170 -10.65 -7.12 -4.08
C ALA A 170 -11.07 -8.15 -3.02
N LEU A 171 -10.67 -7.95 -1.77
CA LEU A 171 -10.79 -8.95 -0.71
C LEU A 171 -11.98 -8.76 0.22
N LEU A 172 -12.32 -7.50 0.54
CA LEU A 172 -13.26 -7.19 1.61
C LEU A 172 -14.59 -6.63 1.08
N TYR A 173 -14.61 -5.94 -0.07
CA TYR A 173 -15.87 -5.44 -0.64
C TYR A 173 -16.90 -6.54 -0.96
N PRO A 174 -16.49 -7.74 -1.42
CA PRO A 174 -17.42 -8.85 -1.63
C PRO A 174 -17.88 -9.54 -0.32
N VAL A 175 -17.27 -9.19 0.81
CA VAL A 175 -17.45 -9.86 2.11
C VAL A 175 -18.24 -8.93 3.04
N SER A 176 -19.25 -9.45 3.74
CA SER A 176 -19.98 -8.68 4.73
C SER A 176 -19.11 -8.40 5.96
N PHE A 177 -19.29 -7.25 6.60
CA PHE A 177 -18.52 -6.85 7.79
C PHE A 177 -18.55 -7.92 8.90
N ASP A 178 -19.70 -8.55 9.13
CA ASP A 178 -19.89 -9.59 10.16
C ASP A 178 -19.08 -10.88 9.89
N LYS A 179 -18.63 -11.09 8.65
CA LYS A 179 -17.72 -12.21 8.30
C LYS A 179 -16.26 -11.88 8.60
N ILE A 180 -15.91 -10.62 8.80
CA ILE A 180 -14.57 -10.15 9.19
C ILE A 180 -14.52 -9.94 10.70
N PHE A 181 -15.62 -9.42 11.26
CA PHE A 181 -15.81 -9.21 12.69
C PHE A 181 -17.02 -10.01 13.19
N SER A 182 -16.80 -11.22 13.69
CA SER A 182 -17.89 -12.08 14.17
C SER A 182 -18.46 -11.59 15.49
N THR A 183 -19.75 -11.76 15.72
CA THR A 183 -20.44 -11.37 16.96
C THR A 183 -20.76 -12.52 17.92
N ASN A 184 -20.39 -13.76 17.54
CA ASN A 184 -20.56 -14.97 18.36
C ASN A 184 -19.49 -15.10 19.45
#